data_AF-A0A838J2P6-F1
#
_entry.id   AF-A0A838J2P6-F1
#
_cell.length_a   1.000
_cell.length_b   1.000
_cell.length_c   1.000
_cell.angle_alpha   90.00
_cell.angle_beta   90.00
_cell.angle_gamma   90.00
#
_symmetry.space_group_name_H-M   'P 1'
#
loop_
_entity.id
_entity.type
_entity.pdbx_description
1 polymer ?
#
loop_
_entity_poly.entity_id
_entity_poly.type
_entity_poly.pdbx_seq_one_letter_code
_entity_poly.pdbx_strand_id
1 'polypeptide(L)'
;MRTSIGIVSHADKETRNQAEKGTALLAQIQQWPHWEEIGTVAFKEYGVTAEQYTEVLPEYQRFLTLIVLDTYLGLGMFSQRVDNVWHSHILSTHRYQDFSDRYYQGRIIHHLPCLEPKARGQCTVCNSCQGCNTKCKNCQGKPLIPVSTMKYTQAETPGAPGSSEHFYHAYIQVFGYEPPALWTLPVGEVEGFAVVRQ
;
A
#
# COMPACT_ATOMS: atom_id res chain seq x y z
N MET A 1 21.91 -8.70 43.58
CA MET A 1 21.41 -8.01 42.37
C MET A 1 21.20 -9.05 41.29
N ARG A 2 19.95 -9.46 41.03
CA ARG A 2 19.64 -10.39 39.93
C ARG A 2 19.34 -9.56 38.69
N THR A 3 20.23 -9.62 37.71
CA THR A 3 20.05 -9.01 36.40
C THR A 3 19.02 -9.84 35.65
N SER A 4 17.79 -9.32 35.52
CA SER A 4 16.75 -9.95 34.70
C SER A 4 17.13 -9.84 33.23
N ILE A 5 17.59 -10.94 32.63
CA ILE A 5 17.80 -11.05 31.19
C ILE A 5 16.41 -11.21 30.56
N GLY A 6 15.88 -10.11 29.98
CA GLY A 6 14.60 -10.12 29.29
C GLY A 6 14.67 -11.00 28.04
N ILE A 7 13.86 -12.06 28.00
CA ILE A 7 13.70 -12.92 26.83
C ILE A 7 12.85 -12.14 25.82
N VAL A 8 13.49 -11.54 24.81
CA VAL A 8 12.80 -10.95 23.65
C VAL A 8 12.19 -12.09 22.82
N SER A 9 10.89 -12.02 22.53
CA SER A 9 10.19 -13.06 21.78
C SER A 9 10.72 -13.17 20.33
N HIS A 10 10.49 -14.31 19.68
CA HIS A 10 10.90 -14.51 18.29
C HIS A 10 10.20 -13.52 17.33
N ALA A 11 8.91 -13.24 17.57
CA ALA A 11 8.13 -12.28 16.78
C ALA A 11 8.70 -10.85 16.86
N ASP A 12 9.13 -10.43 18.04
CA ASP A 12 9.74 -9.09 18.22
C ASP A 12 11.08 -8.96 17.48
N LYS A 13 11.83 -10.05 17.36
CA LYS A 13 13.10 -10.07 16.61
C LYS A 13 12.88 -10.01 15.11
N GLU A 14 11.87 -10.71 14.60
CA GLU A 14 11.53 -10.75 13.18
C GLU A 14 11.00 -9.40 12.68
N THR A 15 10.11 -8.76 13.45
CA THR A 15 9.63 -7.41 13.14
C THR A 15 10.75 -6.38 13.13
N ARG A 16 11.67 -6.42 14.10
CA ARG A 16 12.82 -5.50 14.13
C ARG A 16 13.72 -5.66 12.91
N ASN A 17 13.97 -6.90 12.49
CA ASN A 17 14.76 -7.20 11.30
C ASN A 17 14.10 -6.65 10.02
N GLN A 18 12.77 -6.77 9.90
CA GLN A 18 12.04 -6.21 8.75
C GLN A 18 12.09 -4.67 8.71
N ALA A 19 11.95 -3.99 9.84
CA ALA A 19 12.05 -2.53 9.90
C ALA A 19 13.45 -2.03 9.53
N GLU A 20 14.50 -2.69 10.01
CA GLU A 20 15.90 -2.37 9.68
C GLU A 20 16.17 -2.56 8.18
N LYS A 21 15.75 -3.70 7.62
CA LYS A 21 15.86 -3.97 6.18
C LYS A 21 15.11 -2.95 5.34
N GLY A 22 13.87 -2.64 5.71
CA GLY A 22 13.05 -1.67 5.00
C GLY A 22 13.64 -0.26 5.03
N THR A 23 14.18 0.17 6.17
CA THR A 23 14.85 1.47 6.29
C THR A 23 16.09 1.54 5.40
N ALA A 24 16.94 0.49 5.42
CA ALA A 24 18.13 0.43 4.58
C ALA A 24 17.80 0.38 3.08
N LEU A 25 16.73 -0.33 2.70
CA LEU A 25 16.26 -0.39 1.32
C LEU A 25 15.65 0.93 0.87
N LEU A 26 14.85 1.59 1.70
CA LEU A 26 14.29 2.91 1.40
C LEU A 26 15.40 3.92 1.11
N ALA A 27 16.47 3.94 1.90
CA ALA A 27 17.62 4.81 1.67
C ALA A 27 18.28 4.58 0.30
N GLN A 28 18.37 3.32 -0.15
CA GLN A 28 18.90 2.98 -1.49
C GLN A 28 17.95 3.43 -2.61
N ILE A 29 16.64 3.14 -2.46
CA ILE A 29 15.60 3.57 -3.41
C ILE A 29 15.60 5.10 -3.55
N GLN A 30 15.76 5.84 -2.45
CA GLN A 30 15.84 7.31 -2.46
C GLN A 30 17.04 7.86 -3.23
N GLN A 31 18.13 7.11 -3.31
CA GLN A 31 19.34 7.49 -4.04
C GLN A 31 19.31 7.13 -5.53
N TRP A 32 18.23 6.50 -6.01
CA TRP A 32 18.11 6.16 -7.42
C TRP A 32 18.13 7.44 -8.29
N PRO A 33 19.03 7.57 -9.28
CA PRO A 33 19.35 8.87 -9.90
C PRO A 33 18.30 9.38 -10.89
N HIS A 34 17.26 8.60 -11.17
CA HIS A 34 16.29 8.90 -12.23
C HIS A 34 14.97 9.48 -11.73
N TRP A 35 14.85 9.84 -10.43
CA TRP A 35 13.62 10.41 -9.89
C TRP A 35 13.18 11.70 -10.61
N GLU A 36 14.12 12.56 -11.00
CA GLU A 36 13.80 13.79 -11.73
C GLU A 36 13.14 13.51 -13.10
N GLU A 37 13.58 12.47 -13.80
CA GLU A 37 12.97 12.03 -15.06
C GLU A 37 11.53 11.56 -14.84
N ILE A 38 11.26 10.84 -13.74
CA ILE A 38 9.91 10.41 -13.39
C ILE A 38 9.02 11.61 -13.08
N GLY A 39 9.54 12.63 -12.38
CA GLY A 39 8.83 13.88 -12.14
C GLY A 39 8.46 14.62 -13.43
N THR A 40 9.36 14.63 -14.42
CA THR A 40 9.10 15.22 -15.75
C THR A 40 7.94 14.51 -16.47
N VAL A 41 7.91 13.17 -16.41
CA VAL A 41 6.80 12.39 -16.99
C VAL A 41 5.50 12.60 -16.21
N ALA A 42 5.56 12.71 -14.88
CA ALA A 42 4.39 12.98 -14.06
C ALA A 42 3.75 14.33 -14.34
N PHE A 43 4.57 15.36 -14.57
CA PHE A 43 4.07 16.66 -15.02
C PHE A 43 3.41 16.55 -16.40
N LYS A 44 4.09 15.90 -17.36
CA LYS A 44 3.61 15.80 -18.76
C LYS A 44 2.31 15.02 -18.90
N GLU A 45 2.20 13.87 -18.24
CA GLU A 45 1.10 12.92 -18.45
C GLU A 45 -0.07 13.13 -17.47
N TYR A 46 0.21 13.62 -16.27
CA TYR A 46 -0.78 13.72 -15.18
C TYR A 46 -0.91 15.13 -14.60
N GLY A 47 -0.15 16.12 -15.09
CA GLY A 47 -0.18 17.49 -14.59
C GLY A 47 0.35 17.65 -13.16
N VAL A 48 1.14 16.69 -12.66
CA VAL A 48 1.71 16.75 -11.31
C VAL A 48 2.77 17.85 -11.26
N THR A 49 2.53 18.91 -10.50
CA THR A 49 3.49 20.03 -10.39
C THR A 49 4.76 19.62 -9.64
N ALA A 50 5.82 20.41 -9.74
CA ALA A 50 7.08 20.14 -9.03
C ALA A 50 6.88 20.09 -7.50
N GLU A 51 6.03 20.96 -6.97
CA GLU A 51 5.68 20.98 -5.54
C GLU A 51 4.92 19.72 -5.14
N GLN A 52 3.90 19.34 -5.93
CA GLN A 52 3.13 18.12 -5.69
C GLN A 52 4.02 16.88 -5.79
N TYR A 53 4.94 16.85 -6.75
CA TYR A 53 5.88 15.74 -6.93
C TYR A 53 6.81 15.63 -5.74
N THR A 54 7.38 16.74 -5.28
CA THR A 54 8.25 16.80 -4.09
C THR A 54 7.54 16.28 -2.83
N GLU A 55 6.25 16.60 -2.68
CA GLU A 55 5.44 16.11 -1.56
C GLU A 55 5.13 14.61 -1.66
N VAL A 56 4.85 14.11 -2.86
CA VAL A 56 4.35 12.73 -3.08
C VAL A 56 5.48 11.71 -3.21
N LEU A 57 6.62 12.10 -3.77
CA LEU A 57 7.74 11.19 -4.06
C LEU A 57 8.18 10.36 -2.85
N PRO A 58 8.33 10.92 -1.63
CA PRO A 58 8.70 10.13 -0.47
C PRO A 58 7.73 8.97 -0.17
N GLU A 59 6.42 9.18 -0.33
CA GLU A 59 5.42 8.12 -0.12
C GLU A 59 5.43 7.09 -1.24
N TYR A 60 5.69 7.52 -2.49
CA TYR A 60 5.89 6.59 -3.59
C TYR A 60 7.10 5.68 -3.36
N GLN A 61 8.22 6.23 -2.89
CA GLN A 61 9.43 5.47 -2.57
C GLN A 61 9.19 4.47 -1.42
N ARG A 62 8.41 4.87 -0.40
CA ARG A 62 7.98 3.95 0.68
C ARG A 62 7.11 2.82 0.14
N PHE A 63 6.17 3.12 -0.74
CA PHE A 63 5.34 2.10 -1.40
C PHE A 63 6.18 1.08 -2.18
N LEU A 64 7.14 1.56 -2.97
CA LEU A 64 8.09 0.70 -3.68
C LEU A 64 8.91 -0.16 -2.71
N THR A 65 9.35 0.41 -1.59
CA THR A 65 10.07 -0.34 -0.55
C THR A 65 9.25 -1.52 -0.03
N LEU A 66 7.97 -1.30 0.29
CA LEU A 66 7.08 -2.36 0.78
C LEU A 66 6.90 -3.50 -0.24
N ILE A 67 6.79 -3.17 -1.54
CA ILE A 67 6.70 -4.17 -2.60
C ILE A 67 8.03 -4.93 -2.77
N VAL A 68 9.16 -4.20 -2.79
CA VAL A 68 10.47 -4.77 -3.05
C VAL A 68 10.94 -5.70 -1.92
N LEU A 69 10.53 -5.44 -0.68
CA LEU A 69 10.77 -6.36 0.44
C LEU A 69 10.14 -7.75 0.22
N ASP A 70 9.19 -7.88 -0.72
CA ASP A 70 8.50 -9.12 -1.12
C ASP A 70 7.87 -9.90 0.06
N THR A 71 7.70 -9.22 1.20
CA THR A 71 7.11 -9.77 2.43
C THR A 71 5.59 -9.57 2.45
N TYR A 72 5.11 -8.54 1.76
CA TYR A 72 3.69 -8.16 1.72
C TYR A 72 3.16 -8.25 0.29
N LEU A 73 2.53 -9.39 -0.04
CA LEU A 73 1.99 -9.62 -1.37
C LEU A 73 0.60 -8.99 -1.51
N GLY A 74 0.38 -8.30 -2.63
CA GLY A 74 -0.94 -7.75 -2.96
C GLY A 74 -1.28 -6.46 -2.21
N LEU A 75 -0.31 -5.58 -1.97
CA LEU A 75 -0.56 -4.26 -1.40
C LEU A 75 -1.46 -3.41 -2.31
N GLY A 76 -2.49 -2.80 -1.72
CA GLY A 76 -3.38 -1.88 -2.42
C GLY A 76 -2.75 -0.49 -2.61
N MET A 77 -3.04 0.14 -3.74
CA MET A 77 -2.76 1.55 -4.02
C MET A 77 -3.98 2.38 -3.64
N PHE A 78 -3.89 3.09 -2.51
CA PHE A 78 -5.00 3.87 -1.97
C PHE A 78 -4.87 5.38 -2.21
N SER A 79 -3.78 5.86 -2.79
CA SER A 79 -3.57 7.28 -3.07
C SER A 79 -3.55 7.57 -4.57
N GLN A 80 -4.49 8.39 -5.07
CA GLN A 80 -4.50 8.80 -6.48
C GLN A 80 -3.22 9.57 -6.85
N ARG A 81 -2.67 10.32 -5.89
CA ARG A 81 -1.45 11.11 -6.11
C ARG A 81 -0.24 10.21 -6.29
N VAL A 82 -0.09 9.19 -5.43
CA VAL A 82 0.98 8.19 -5.56
C VAL A 82 0.78 7.34 -6.82
N ASP A 83 -0.48 7.00 -7.14
CA ASP A 83 -0.84 6.26 -8.34
C ASP A 83 -0.40 6.96 -9.63
N ASN A 84 -0.60 8.28 -9.73
CA ASN A 84 -0.13 9.06 -10.88
C ASN A 84 1.40 8.99 -11.04
N VAL A 85 2.14 9.04 -9.92
CA VAL A 85 3.61 8.91 -9.94
C VAL A 85 4.02 7.49 -10.33
N TRP A 86 3.34 6.46 -9.83
CA TRP A 86 3.57 5.08 -10.25
C TRP A 86 3.36 4.90 -11.75
N HIS A 87 2.28 5.45 -12.30
CA HIS A 87 2.01 5.38 -13.74
C HIS A 87 3.09 6.10 -14.56
N SER A 88 3.56 7.25 -14.07
CA SER A 88 4.65 7.99 -14.72
C SER A 88 5.95 7.19 -14.74
N HIS A 89 6.21 6.42 -13.69
CA HIS A 89 7.36 5.54 -13.60
C HIS A 89 7.28 4.43 -14.65
N ILE A 90 6.17 3.68 -14.73
CA ILE A 90 6.02 2.58 -15.72
C ILE A 90 5.99 3.07 -17.17
N LEU A 91 5.51 4.30 -17.43
CA LEU A 91 5.59 4.93 -18.75
C LEU A 91 7.03 5.26 -19.16
N SER A 92 7.93 5.45 -18.19
CA SER A 92 9.37 5.59 -18.40
C SER A 92 10.01 4.20 -18.52
N THR A 93 9.61 3.42 -19.53
CA THR A 93 9.87 1.96 -19.62
C THR A 93 11.32 1.55 -19.36
N HIS A 94 12.31 2.27 -19.91
CA HIS A 94 13.73 2.00 -19.65
C HIS A 94 14.14 2.26 -18.19
N ARG A 95 13.61 3.32 -17.57
CA ARG A 95 13.86 3.65 -16.16
C ARG A 95 13.16 2.66 -15.24
N TYR A 96 11.93 2.30 -15.57
CA TYR A 96 11.19 1.28 -14.84
C TYR A 96 11.90 -0.07 -14.85
N GLN A 97 12.43 -0.50 -16.01
CA GLN A 97 13.23 -1.72 -16.11
C GLN A 97 14.52 -1.61 -15.29
N ASP A 98 15.28 -0.51 -15.42
CA ASP A 98 16.49 -0.27 -14.63
C ASP A 98 16.22 -0.34 -13.12
N PHE A 99 15.12 0.27 -12.65
CA PHE A 99 14.70 0.18 -11.26
C PHE A 99 14.40 -1.26 -10.85
N SER A 100 13.61 -1.97 -11.66
CA SER A 100 13.18 -3.35 -11.40
C SER A 100 14.37 -4.31 -11.36
N ASP A 101 15.33 -4.15 -12.26
CA ASP A 101 16.57 -4.95 -12.29
C ASP A 101 17.41 -4.73 -11.04
N ARG A 102 17.57 -3.47 -10.61
CA ARG A 102 18.39 -3.11 -9.44
C ARG A 102 17.79 -3.56 -8.13
N TYR A 103 16.48 -3.37 -7.95
CA TYR A 103 15.86 -3.51 -6.64
C TYR A 103 14.96 -4.74 -6.53
N TYR A 104 14.37 -5.22 -7.63
CA TYR A 104 13.37 -6.29 -7.60
C TYR A 104 13.73 -7.50 -8.45
N GLN A 105 15.03 -7.74 -8.68
CA GLN A 105 15.54 -8.91 -9.42
C GLN A 105 14.94 -9.01 -10.83
N GLY A 106 14.67 -7.87 -11.47
CA GLY A 106 14.07 -7.77 -12.80
C GLY A 106 12.58 -8.10 -12.87
N ARG A 107 11.92 -8.37 -11.74
CA ARG A 107 10.47 -8.59 -11.69
C ARG A 107 9.72 -7.28 -11.91
N ILE A 108 8.54 -7.40 -12.53
CA ILE A 108 7.63 -6.27 -12.72
C ILE A 108 7.00 -5.89 -11.37
N ILE A 109 7.03 -4.60 -11.04
CA ILE A 109 6.41 -4.01 -9.87
C ILE A 109 4.95 -3.67 -10.17
N HIS A 110 4.05 -4.59 -9.85
CA HIS A 110 2.62 -4.38 -9.99
C HIS A 110 2.04 -3.60 -8.80
N HIS A 111 1.00 -2.80 -9.05
CA HIS A 111 0.16 -2.24 -8.00
C HIS A 111 -1.28 -2.77 -8.15
N LEU A 112 -2.05 -2.77 -7.06
CA LEU A 112 -3.47 -3.10 -7.07
C LEU A 112 -4.29 -1.80 -6.85
N PRO A 113 -4.96 -1.24 -7.87
CA PRO A 113 -5.71 0.00 -7.70
C PRO A 113 -6.87 -0.16 -6.69
N CYS A 114 -6.83 0.63 -5.62
CA CYS A 114 -7.82 0.62 -4.53
C CYS A 114 -8.32 2.06 -4.21
N LEU A 115 -8.43 2.89 -5.25
CA LEU A 115 -8.77 4.32 -5.16
C LEU A 115 -10.25 4.61 -4.88
N GLU A 116 -11.11 3.65 -5.16
CA GLU A 116 -12.54 3.71 -4.84
C GLU A 116 -12.83 2.68 -3.75
N PRO A 117 -13.66 3.00 -2.74
CA PRO A 117 -14.23 1.97 -1.88
C PRO A 117 -14.95 0.97 -2.79
N LYS A 118 -14.38 -0.23 -2.97
CA LYS A 118 -15.15 -1.32 -3.54
C LYS A 118 -16.30 -1.53 -2.57
N ALA A 119 -17.49 -1.15 -3.00
CA ALA A 119 -18.69 -1.36 -2.22
C ALA A 119 -18.70 -2.86 -1.86
N ARG A 120 -18.61 -3.21 -0.58
CA ARG A 120 -18.55 -4.62 -0.15
C ARG A 120 -19.96 -5.15 0.02
N GLY A 121 -20.22 -6.32 -0.54
CA GLY A 121 -21.51 -7.01 -0.44
C GLY A 121 -22.05 -7.50 -1.79
N GLN A 122 -22.99 -8.43 -1.71
CA GLN A 122 -23.79 -8.86 -2.85
C GLN A 122 -24.82 -7.75 -3.13
N CYS A 123 -24.87 -7.28 -4.38
CA CYS A 123 -25.85 -6.29 -4.76
C CYS A 123 -27.27 -6.83 -4.57
N THR A 124 -28.10 -6.09 -3.82
CA THR A 124 -29.51 -6.43 -3.52
C THR A 124 -30.43 -6.46 -4.73
N VAL A 125 -29.99 -5.86 -5.84
CA VAL A 125 -30.78 -5.76 -7.07
C VAL A 125 -30.45 -6.89 -8.04
N CYS A 126 -29.17 -7.17 -8.29
CA CYS A 126 -28.78 -8.17 -9.29
C CYS A 126 -28.47 -9.56 -8.69
N ASN A 127 -28.17 -9.66 -7.38
CA ASN A 127 -27.65 -10.85 -6.71
C ASN A 127 -26.45 -11.55 -7.40
N SER A 128 -25.87 -10.99 -8.45
CA SER A 128 -24.79 -11.59 -9.23
C SER A 128 -23.49 -10.80 -9.15
N CYS A 129 -23.57 -9.52 -8.77
CA CYS A 129 -22.45 -8.61 -8.74
C CYS A 129 -21.78 -8.65 -7.36
N GLN A 130 -20.53 -9.12 -7.27
CA GLN A 130 -19.67 -8.92 -6.10
C GLN A 130 -19.02 -7.54 -6.22
N GLY A 131 -19.52 -6.56 -5.45
CA GLY A 131 -19.05 -5.18 -5.46
C GLY A 131 -19.56 -4.30 -6.62
N CYS A 132 -20.84 -3.93 -6.55
CA CYS A 132 -21.48 -3.05 -7.55
C CYS A 132 -20.75 -1.68 -7.61
N ASN A 133 -20.19 -1.36 -8.79
CA ASN A 133 -19.76 -0.03 -9.17
C ASN A 133 -20.97 0.78 -9.69
N THR A 134 -20.97 2.11 -9.58
CA THR A 134 -21.95 3.03 -10.18
C THR A 134 -22.19 2.78 -11.67
N LYS A 135 -21.24 2.14 -12.37
CA LYS A 135 -21.34 1.74 -13.78
C LYS A 135 -22.03 0.39 -14.05
N CYS A 136 -22.53 -0.31 -13.04
CA CYS A 136 -23.21 -1.58 -13.28
C CYS A 136 -24.53 -1.36 -14.03
N LYS A 137 -24.65 -1.96 -15.22
CA LYS A 137 -25.81 -1.85 -16.12
C LYS A 137 -27.13 -2.31 -15.48
N ASN A 138 -27.08 -3.17 -14.46
CA ASN A 138 -28.26 -3.73 -13.81
C ASN A 138 -28.66 -3.04 -12.48
N CYS A 139 -27.71 -2.48 -11.71
CA CYS A 139 -28.01 -1.90 -10.39
C CYS A 139 -27.95 -0.36 -10.32
N GLN A 140 -27.35 0.32 -11.31
CA GLN A 140 -27.17 1.78 -11.34
C GLN A 140 -26.65 2.36 -10.00
N GLY A 141 -25.82 1.61 -9.26
CA GLY A 141 -25.22 2.08 -8.01
C GLY A 141 -26.14 2.16 -6.79
N LYS A 142 -27.28 1.44 -6.73
CA LYS A 142 -28.13 1.39 -5.53
C LYS A 142 -27.45 0.72 -4.32
N PRO A 143 -27.81 1.12 -3.07
CA PRO A 143 -27.03 0.80 -1.88
C PRO A 143 -26.94 -0.71 -1.61
N LEU A 144 -25.75 -1.14 -1.16
CA LEU A 144 -25.43 -2.51 -0.79
C LEU A 144 -25.97 -2.87 0.61
N ILE A 145 -26.17 -4.17 0.87
CA ILE A 145 -26.32 -4.68 2.24
C ILE A 145 -24.95 -4.65 2.92
N PRO A 146 -24.82 -4.12 4.15
CA PRO A 146 -23.58 -4.20 4.91
C PRO A 146 -23.17 -5.66 5.16
N VAL A 147 -21.90 -5.99 4.92
CA VAL A 147 -21.32 -7.34 5.07
C VAL A 147 -21.07 -7.66 6.55
N SER A 148 -22.11 -7.62 7.39
CA SER A 148 -22.02 -7.94 8.82
C SER A 148 -22.09 -9.44 9.11
N THR A 149 -22.21 -10.32 8.11
CA THR A 149 -22.58 -11.74 8.33
C THR A 149 -21.63 -12.78 7.71
N MET A 150 -20.55 -12.40 7.03
CA MET A 150 -19.59 -13.40 6.53
C MET A 150 -18.48 -13.70 7.54
N LYS A 151 -18.56 -14.88 8.16
CA LYS A 151 -17.50 -15.45 9.00
C LYS A 151 -16.37 -15.99 8.10
N TYR A 152 -15.20 -15.37 8.14
CA TYR A 152 -13.98 -15.89 7.51
C TYR A 152 -13.21 -16.76 8.50
N THR A 153 -12.87 -17.99 8.09
CA THR A 153 -11.97 -18.89 8.81
C THR A 153 -10.52 -18.51 8.49
N GLN A 154 -9.85 -17.83 9.41
CA GLN A 154 -8.48 -17.30 9.27
C GLN A 154 -7.40 -18.26 9.76
N ALA A 155 -6.29 -18.31 9.02
CA ALA A 155 -4.94 -18.44 9.56
C ALA A 155 -4.05 -17.34 8.93
N GLU A 156 -3.65 -16.39 9.78
CA GLU A 156 -2.39 -15.62 9.77
C GLU A 156 -2.04 -14.68 8.59
N THR A 157 -2.76 -13.55 8.50
CA THR A 157 -2.23 -12.19 8.23
C THR A 157 -3.35 -11.18 8.51
N PRO A 158 -3.09 -10.02 9.16
CA PRO A 158 -4.11 -8.98 9.33
C PRO A 158 -4.49 -8.39 7.96
N GLY A 159 -5.78 -8.39 7.63
CA GLY A 159 -6.32 -7.93 6.36
C GLY A 159 -6.12 -8.88 5.17
N ALA A 160 -7.16 -9.06 4.35
CA ALA A 160 -7.02 -9.75 3.07
C ALA A 160 -6.13 -8.94 2.10
N PRO A 161 -5.38 -9.58 1.16
CA PRO A 161 -4.63 -8.86 0.14
C PRO A 161 -5.48 -7.79 -0.56
N GLY A 162 -4.92 -6.58 -0.68
CA GLY A 162 -5.59 -5.42 -1.24
C GLY A 162 -6.51 -4.66 -0.27
N SER A 163 -6.64 -5.08 0.99
CA SER A 163 -7.38 -4.31 2.01
C SER A 163 -6.54 -3.15 2.57
N SER A 164 -7.21 -2.15 3.13
CA SER A 164 -6.52 -1.00 3.73
C SER A 164 -5.83 -1.39 5.04
N GLU A 165 -6.41 -2.35 5.78
CA GLU A 165 -5.80 -2.97 6.95
C GLU A 165 -4.46 -3.65 6.60
N HIS A 166 -4.42 -4.44 5.52
CA HIS A 166 -3.19 -5.10 5.08
C HIS A 166 -2.08 -4.08 4.76
N PHE A 167 -2.44 -3.01 4.05
CA PHE A 167 -1.52 -1.92 3.75
C PHE A 167 -1.04 -1.19 5.00
N TYR A 168 -1.95 -0.85 5.92
CA TYR A 168 -1.64 -0.13 7.15
C TYR A 168 -0.68 -0.93 8.04
N HIS A 169 -0.92 -2.24 8.20
CA HIS A 169 -0.03 -3.11 8.97
C HIS A 169 1.36 -3.23 8.34
N ALA A 170 1.44 -3.42 7.02
CA ALA A 170 2.73 -3.45 6.32
C ALA A 170 3.51 -2.15 6.53
N TYR A 171 2.83 -1.01 6.41
CA TYR A 171 3.42 0.32 6.57
C TYR A 171 4.00 0.52 7.99
N ILE A 172 3.21 0.25 9.03
CA ILE A 172 3.68 0.40 10.42
C ILE A 172 4.80 -0.58 10.75
N GLN A 173 4.69 -1.83 10.30
CA GLN A 173 5.70 -2.85 10.62
C GLN A 173 7.07 -2.48 10.04
N VAL A 174 7.09 -1.85 8.85
CA VAL A 174 8.33 -1.46 8.18
C VAL A 174 8.85 -0.10 8.64
N PHE A 175 7.96 0.90 8.79
CA PHE A 175 8.38 2.30 9.04
C PHE A 175 8.20 2.77 10.48
N GLY A 176 7.44 2.04 11.31
CA GLY A 176 7.25 2.34 12.73
C GLY A 176 6.29 3.50 13.03
N TYR A 177 5.59 4.03 12.02
CA TYR A 177 4.59 5.10 12.18
C TYR A 177 3.44 4.92 11.18
N GLU A 178 2.33 5.63 11.41
CA GLU A 178 1.12 5.51 10.61
C GLU A 178 1.28 6.11 9.20
N PRO A 179 0.69 5.51 8.16
CA PRO A 179 0.69 6.10 6.82
C PRO A 179 0.01 7.47 6.84
N PRO A 180 0.58 8.49 6.16
CA PRO A 180 0.01 9.83 6.15
C PRO A 180 -1.35 9.87 5.45
N ALA A 181 -2.10 10.95 5.71
CA ALA A 181 -3.44 11.19 5.14
C ALA A 181 -3.47 11.18 3.60
N LEU A 182 -2.30 11.33 2.94
CA LEU A 182 -2.12 11.16 1.49
C LEU A 182 -2.70 9.82 0.97
N TRP A 183 -2.67 8.77 1.79
CA TRP A 183 -3.12 7.44 1.43
C TRP A 183 -4.64 7.25 1.44
N THR A 184 -5.43 8.23 1.90
CA THR A 184 -6.91 8.22 1.87
C THR A 184 -7.54 6.86 2.25
N LEU A 185 -6.99 6.22 3.29
CA LEU A 185 -7.47 4.91 3.74
C LEU A 185 -8.92 5.03 4.26
N PRO A 186 -9.84 4.12 3.90
CA PRO A 186 -11.24 4.19 4.30
C PRO A 186 -11.37 4.12 5.82
N VAL A 187 -11.96 5.18 6.40
CA VAL A 187 -12.26 5.29 7.83
C VAL A 187 -13.33 4.24 8.19
N GLY A 188 -12.97 3.26 9.02
CA GLY A 188 -13.86 2.18 9.46
C GLY A 188 -13.25 0.77 9.48
N GLU A 189 -12.04 0.56 8.93
CA GLU A 189 -11.31 -0.72 9.08
C GLU A 189 -10.30 -0.72 10.22
N VAL A 190 -9.88 0.46 10.70
CA VAL A 190 -8.70 0.60 11.58
C VAL A 190 -9.06 0.97 13.03
N GLU A 191 -10.34 1.22 13.34
CA GLU A 191 -10.83 1.69 14.66
C GLU A 191 -10.74 0.63 15.80
N GLY A 192 -9.95 -0.42 15.63
CA GLY A 192 -9.64 -1.41 16.67
C GLY A 192 -8.19 -1.40 17.16
N PHE A 193 -7.28 -0.69 16.49
CA PHE A 193 -5.84 -0.77 16.77
C PHE A 193 -5.34 0.50 17.48
N ALA A 194 -5.90 0.77 18.66
CA ALA A 194 -5.24 1.68 19.59
C ALA A 194 -3.87 1.08 19.93
N VAL A 195 -2.80 1.69 19.40
CA VAL A 195 -1.44 1.46 19.85
C VAL A 195 -1.45 1.61 21.37
N VAL A 196 -1.17 0.53 22.09
CA VAL A 196 -0.85 0.59 23.51
C VAL A 196 0.40 1.46 23.62
N ARG A 197 0.20 2.75 23.88
CA ARG A 197 1.26 3.65 24.30
C ARG A 197 1.77 3.10 25.62
N GLN A 198 2.97 2.52 25.61
CA GLN A 198 3.74 2.27 26.83
C GLN A 198 4.23 3.60 27.39
#